data_AF-A0A3D1IVW6-F1
#
_entry.id   AF-A0A3D1IVW6-F1
#
_cell.length_a   1.000
_cell.length_b   1.000
_cell.length_c   1.000
_cell.angle_alpha   90.00
_cell.angle_beta   90.00
_cell.angle_gamma   90.00
#
_symmetry.space_group_name_H-M   'P 1'
#
loop_
_entity.id
_entity.type
_entity.pdbx_description
1 polymer ?
#
loop_
_entity_poly.entity_id
_entity_poly.type
_entity_poly.pdbx_seq_one_letter_code
_entity_poly.pdbx_strand_id
1 'polypeptide(L)'
;EARLAAIEGGKYCLLAPSGLAAIAMLDFALLKSGDDVLLPDNVYNPNRDLGNWLAQDFGITARYYDPMIGAGIAQLIRPDTQLVWTEAPGSVSMEVPDIPAICKAAHARGVLVAIDNTWSGGIALRAFELGVDVVMQALTKYQSGGS
;
A
#
# COMPACT_ATOMS: atom_id res chain seq x y z
N GLU A 1 10.81 -16.09 1.80
CA GLU A 1 10.14 -15.70 0.55
C GLU A 1 9.05 -16.69 0.12
N ALA A 2 9.37 -17.89 -0.37
CA ALA A 2 8.37 -18.82 -0.92
C ALA A 2 7.15 -19.11 0.00
N ARG A 3 7.37 -19.28 1.31
CA ARG A 3 6.28 -19.49 2.27
C ARG A 3 5.38 -18.25 2.43
N LEU A 4 5.95 -17.05 2.42
CA LEU A 4 5.21 -15.79 2.52
C LEU A 4 4.38 -15.56 1.26
N ALA A 5 4.97 -15.80 0.09
CA ALA A 5 4.25 -15.79 -1.18
C ALA A 5 3.06 -16.77 -1.17
N ALA A 6 3.28 -17.99 -0.68
CA ALA A 6 2.25 -19.02 -0.63
C ALA A 6 1.07 -18.66 0.30
N ILE A 7 1.31 -18.10 1.49
CA ILE A 7 0.21 -17.75 2.41
C ILE A 7 -0.65 -16.61 1.87
N GLU A 8 -0.03 -15.62 1.23
CA GLU A 8 -0.74 -14.50 0.61
C GLU A 8 -1.42 -14.88 -0.71
N GLY A 9 -0.97 -15.96 -1.37
CA GLY A 9 -1.38 -16.30 -2.73
C GLY A 9 -0.61 -15.54 -3.82
N GLY A 10 0.53 -14.95 -3.48
CA GLY A 10 1.44 -14.27 -4.42
C GLY A 10 2.34 -15.24 -5.18
N LYS A 11 2.87 -14.79 -6.32
CA LYS A 11 3.81 -15.58 -7.16
C LYS A 11 5.26 -15.45 -6.69
N TYR A 12 5.65 -14.28 -6.24
CA TYR A 12 6.99 -13.92 -5.81
C TYR A 12 6.93 -13.14 -4.50
N CYS A 13 8.00 -13.19 -3.72
CA CYS A 13 8.15 -12.43 -2.48
C CYS A 13 9.61 -12.00 -2.38
N LEU A 14 9.83 -10.75 -2.00
CA LEU A 14 11.15 -10.20 -1.69
C LEU A 14 11.21 -9.89 -0.20
N LEU A 15 12.34 -10.20 0.44
CA LEU A 15 12.60 -9.76 1.81
C LEU A 15 13.32 -8.41 1.83
N ALA A 16 12.88 -7.56 2.76
CA ALA A 16 13.50 -6.27 3.06
C ALA A 16 13.94 -6.26 4.54
N PRO A 17 14.93 -5.42 4.92
CA PRO A 17 15.43 -5.38 6.30
C PRO A 17 14.42 -4.81 7.32
N SER A 18 13.34 -4.17 6.86
CA SER A 18 12.24 -3.69 7.71
C SER A 18 10.97 -3.45 6.90
N GLY A 19 9.83 -3.24 7.57
CA GLY A 19 8.58 -2.83 6.91
C GLY A 19 8.72 -1.49 6.18
N LEU A 20 9.35 -0.49 6.80
CA LEU A 20 9.62 0.79 6.15
C LEU A 20 10.55 0.67 4.94
N ALA A 21 11.56 -0.23 5.00
CA ALA A 21 12.40 -0.51 3.84
C ALA A 21 11.60 -1.18 2.72
N ALA A 22 10.65 -2.06 3.02
CA ALA A 22 9.77 -2.67 2.03
C ALA A 22 8.87 -1.63 1.33
N ILE A 23 8.30 -0.70 2.10
CA ILE A 23 7.53 0.46 1.57
C ILE A 23 8.41 1.27 0.63
N ALA A 24 9.57 1.72 1.10
CA ALA A 24 10.47 2.56 0.31
C ALA A 24 10.96 1.85 -0.97
N MET A 25 11.29 0.56 -0.88
CA MET A 25 11.67 -0.23 -2.06
C MET A 25 10.54 -0.30 -3.09
N LEU A 26 9.30 -0.44 -2.65
CA LEU A 26 8.13 -0.45 -3.54
C LEU A 26 7.96 0.91 -4.21
N ASP A 27 7.97 1.99 -3.41
CA ASP A 27 7.83 3.36 -3.93
C ASP A 27 8.92 3.68 -4.96
N PHE A 28 10.20 3.40 -4.66
CA PHE A 28 11.29 3.65 -5.61
C PHE A 28 11.31 2.70 -6.82
N ALA A 29 10.64 1.54 -6.74
CA ALA A 29 10.52 0.63 -7.87
C ALA A 29 9.43 1.07 -8.85
N LEU A 30 8.40 1.77 -8.38
CA LEU A 30 7.21 2.12 -9.16
C LEU A 30 7.11 3.61 -9.52
N LEU A 31 7.73 4.48 -8.72
CA LEU A 31 7.62 5.93 -8.83
C LEU A 31 8.93 6.56 -9.29
N LYS A 32 8.80 7.65 -10.03
CA LYS A 32 9.89 8.54 -10.46
C LYS A 32 9.47 10.00 -10.30
N SER A 33 10.43 10.91 -10.41
CA SER A 33 10.17 12.35 -10.37
C SER A 33 9.09 12.75 -11.39
N GLY A 34 8.09 13.51 -10.93
CA GLY A 34 6.90 13.90 -11.68
C GLY A 34 5.69 13.00 -11.46
N ASP A 35 5.83 11.85 -10.81
CA ASP A 35 4.71 10.95 -10.50
C ASP A 35 3.95 11.39 -9.24
N ASP A 36 2.73 10.86 -9.09
CA ASP A 36 1.84 11.06 -7.95
C ASP A 36 1.45 9.73 -7.29
N VAL A 37 1.39 9.73 -5.96
CA VAL A 37 0.98 8.60 -5.13
C VAL A 37 -0.11 9.02 -4.14
N LEU A 38 -1.14 8.17 -4.02
CA LEU A 38 -2.24 8.34 -3.08
C LEU A 38 -2.03 7.44 -1.85
N LEU A 39 -2.01 8.03 -0.66
CA LEU A 39 -1.85 7.37 0.63
C LEU A 39 -3.14 7.54 1.46
N PRO A 40 -3.61 6.53 2.21
CA PRO A 40 -4.75 6.73 3.09
C PRO A 40 -4.35 7.63 4.26
N ASP A 41 -5.26 8.46 4.76
CA ASP A 41 -4.92 9.44 5.81
C ASP A 41 -4.54 8.76 7.15
N ASN A 42 -5.00 7.54 7.38
CA ASN A 42 -4.63 6.70 8.52
C ASN A 42 -3.42 5.80 8.24
N VAL A 43 -2.63 6.05 7.19
CA VAL A 43 -1.45 5.25 6.88
C VAL A 43 -0.45 5.26 8.04
N TYR A 44 0.26 4.15 8.24
CA TYR A 44 1.38 4.06 9.17
C TYR A 44 2.29 5.31 9.11
N ASN A 45 2.50 5.99 10.24
CA ASN A 45 3.11 7.34 10.25
C ASN A 45 4.47 7.42 9.54
N PRO A 46 5.39 6.45 9.67
CA PRO A 46 6.63 6.46 8.88
C PRO A 46 6.43 6.38 7.36
N ASN A 47 5.34 5.80 6.87
CA ASN A 47 4.97 5.87 5.45
C ASN A 47 4.54 7.29 5.07
N ARG A 48 3.77 7.97 5.93
CA ARG A 48 3.45 9.40 5.76
C ARG A 48 4.72 10.27 5.76
N ASP A 49 5.64 10.02 6.68
CA ASP A 49 6.91 10.75 6.75
C ASP A 49 7.75 10.52 5.48
N LEU A 50 7.79 9.28 4.97
CA LEU A 50 8.41 8.94 3.70
C LEU A 50 7.74 9.68 2.53
N GLY A 51 6.41 9.68 2.44
CA GLY A 51 5.66 10.40 1.40
C GLY A 51 5.96 11.91 1.40
N ASN A 52 6.04 12.53 2.59
CA ASN A 52 6.44 13.92 2.72
C ASN A 52 7.89 14.16 2.23
N TRP A 53 8.80 13.24 2.53
CA TRP A 53 10.19 13.31 2.08
C TRP A 53 10.32 13.14 0.56
N LEU A 54 9.57 12.20 -0.03
CA LEU A 54 9.50 12.01 -1.48
C LEU A 54 8.99 13.28 -2.20
N ALA A 55 8.00 13.95 -1.63
CA ALA A 55 7.48 15.21 -2.16
C ALA A 55 8.48 16.36 -2.07
N GLN A 56 9.21 16.44 -0.95
CA GLN A 56 10.16 17.52 -0.73
C GLN A 56 11.42 17.39 -1.59
N ASP A 57 11.98 16.18 -1.69
CA ASP A 57 13.36 15.99 -2.16
C ASP A 57 13.47 15.21 -3.49
N PHE A 58 12.43 14.46 -3.89
CA PHE A 58 12.48 13.59 -5.08
C PHE A 58 11.51 14.01 -6.21
N GLY A 59 10.69 15.03 -5.95
CA GLY A 59 9.70 15.50 -6.92
C GLY A 59 8.58 14.49 -7.19
N ILE A 60 8.27 13.62 -6.22
CA ILE A 60 7.15 12.67 -6.28
C ILE A 60 6.03 13.22 -5.41
N THR A 61 4.88 13.53 -5.98
CA THR A 61 3.76 14.11 -5.23
C THR A 61 3.10 13.04 -4.35
N ALA A 62 3.08 13.23 -3.04
CA ALA A 62 2.32 12.39 -2.11
C ALA A 62 1.05 13.11 -1.65
N ARG A 63 -0.11 12.53 -1.90
CA ARG A 63 -1.42 13.07 -1.46
C ARG A 63 -2.16 12.07 -0.59
N TYR A 64 -2.93 12.62 0.34
CA TYR A 64 -3.67 11.84 1.31
C TYR A 64 -5.16 11.80 0.97
N TYR A 65 -5.82 10.68 1.25
CA TYR A 65 -7.24 10.49 0.98
C TYR A 65 -7.94 9.82 2.18
N ASP A 66 -9.26 10.03 2.30
CA ASP A 66 -10.07 9.37 3.33
C ASP A 66 -10.03 7.83 3.13
N PRO A 67 -9.56 7.02 4.08
CA PRO A 67 -9.51 5.57 3.92
C PRO A 67 -10.85 4.95 3.52
N MET A 68 -11.98 5.55 3.91
CA MET A 68 -13.33 5.05 3.60
C MET A 68 -13.89 5.50 2.24
N ILE A 69 -13.07 6.11 1.37
CA ILE A 69 -13.51 6.70 0.10
C ILE A 69 -14.10 5.69 -0.90
N GLY A 70 -13.73 4.41 -0.80
CA GLY A 70 -14.16 3.35 -1.73
C GLY A 70 -13.93 3.73 -3.20
N ALA A 71 -14.96 3.60 -4.03
CA ALA A 71 -14.90 3.97 -5.45
C ALA A 71 -14.67 5.46 -5.73
N GLY A 72 -14.86 6.33 -4.72
CA GLY A 72 -14.59 7.78 -4.83
C GLY A 72 -13.12 8.11 -5.13
N ILE A 73 -12.19 7.16 -4.89
CA ILE A 73 -10.76 7.30 -5.22
C ILE A 73 -10.56 7.68 -6.69
N ALA A 74 -11.46 7.28 -7.59
CA ALA A 74 -11.43 7.61 -9.01
C ALA A 74 -11.40 9.12 -9.29
N GLN A 75 -11.92 9.94 -8.38
CA GLN A 75 -11.95 11.41 -8.50
C GLN A 75 -10.60 12.04 -8.13
N LEU A 76 -9.78 11.33 -7.37
CA LEU A 76 -8.47 11.79 -6.93
C LEU A 76 -7.35 11.40 -7.89
N ILE A 77 -7.57 10.40 -8.75
CA ILE A 77 -6.59 9.94 -9.74
C ILE A 77 -6.39 11.00 -10.82
N ARG A 78 -5.12 11.36 -11.04
CA ARG A 78 -4.64 12.29 -12.05
C ARG A 78 -3.86 11.53 -13.14
N PRO A 79 -3.52 12.17 -14.27
CA PRO A 79 -2.73 11.53 -15.33
C PRO A 79 -1.35 11.05 -14.88
N ASP A 80 -0.79 11.68 -13.85
CA ASP A 80 0.51 11.38 -13.22
C ASP A 80 0.40 10.42 -12.02
N THR A 81 -0.81 10.06 -11.57
CA THR A 81 -0.97 9.09 -10.47
C THR A 81 -0.54 7.70 -10.92
N GLN A 82 0.48 7.13 -10.28
CA GLN A 82 1.01 5.80 -10.62
C GLN A 82 0.67 4.73 -9.57
N LEU A 83 0.40 5.14 -8.32
CA LEU A 83 0.22 4.22 -7.21
C LEU A 83 -0.86 4.70 -6.23
N VAL A 84 -1.69 3.76 -5.78
CA VAL A 84 -2.58 3.91 -4.61
C VAL A 84 -2.11 2.93 -3.54
N TRP A 85 -1.69 3.45 -2.40
CA TRP A 85 -1.52 2.66 -1.19
C TRP A 85 -2.85 2.48 -0.48
N THR A 86 -3.03 1.33 0.16
CA THR A 86 -4.15 1.01 1.04
C THR A 86 -3.63 0.34 2.30
N GLU A 87 -4.41 0.36 3.39
CA GLU A 87 -4.06 -0.30 4.64
C GLU A 87 -5.34 -0.82 5.30
N ALA A 88 -5.38 -2.11 5.63
CA ALA A 88 -6.60 -2.76 6.14
C ALA A 88 -6.31 -3.79 7.24
N PRO A 89 -6.73 -3.54 8.49
CA PRO A 89 -7.22 -2.26 9.01
C PRO A 89 -6.16 -1.16 9.01
N GLY A 90 -6.60 0.09 8.98
CA GLY A 90 -5.72 1.26 9.07
C GLY A 90 -4.96 1.36 10.38
N SER A 91 -3.77 1.98 10.33
CA SER A 91 -2.91 2.15 11.50
C SER A 91 -3.60 2.96 12.59
N VAL A 92 -3.59 2.43 13.81
CA VAL A 92 -4.16 3.02 15.05
C VAL A 92 -5.69 3.12 15.06
N SER A 93 -6.32 3.68 14.03
CA SER A 93 -7.75 3.97 13.97
C SER A 93 -8.62 2.83 13.44
N MET A 94 -7.99 1.79 12.85
CA MET A 94 -8.61 0.49 12.54
C MET A 94 -9.73 0.49 11.50
N GLU A 95 -9.83 1.51 10.64
CA GLU A 95 -10.78 1.52 9.53
C GLU A 95 -10.50 0.35 8.57
N VAL A 96 -11.56 -0.24 8.02
CA VAL A 96 -11.47 -1.33 7.04
C VAL A 96 -12.03 -0.82 5.70
N PRO A 97 -11.17 -0.38 4.77
CA PRO A 97 -11.59 0.20 3.49
C PRO A 97 -12.21 -0.84 2.55
N ASP A 98 -13.06 -0.38 1.62
CA ASP A 98 -13.55 -1.21 0.51
C ASP A 98 -12.45 -1.38 -0.56
N ILE A 99 -11.53 -2.32 -0.29
CA ILE A 99 -10.40 -2.64 -1.16
C ILE A 99 -10.83 -3.01 -2.59
N PRO A 100 -11.83 -3.88 -2.82
CA PRO A 100 -12.30 -4.19 -4.17
C PRO A 100 -12.79 -2.95 -4.95
N ALA A 101 -13.51 -2.03 -4.29
CA ALA A 101 -13.97 -0.81 -4.93
C ALA A 101 -12.80 0.12 -5.31
N ILE A 102 -11.80 0.24 -4.44
CA ILE A 102 -10.57 1.01 -4.70
C ILE A 102 -9.80 0.40 -5.87
N CYS A 103 -9.55 -0.91 -5.85
CA CYS A 103 -8.81 -1.61 -6.92
C CYS A 103 -9.50 -1.43 -8.27
N LYS A 104 -10.81 -1.67 -8.32
CA LYS A 104 -11.60 -1.48 -9.56
C LYS A 104 -11.49 -0.06 -10.11
N ALA A 105 -11.56 0.95 -9.24
CA ALA A 105 -11.47 2.35 -9.63
C ALA A 105 -10.07 2.75 -10.12
N ALA A 106 -9.01 2.27 -9.44
CA ALA A 106 -7.62 2.50 -9.81
C ALA A 106 -7.24 1.84 -11.14
N HIS A 107 -7.60 0.56 -11.29
CA HIS A 107 -7.32 -0.22 -12.51
C HIS A 107 -8.03 0.34 -13.74
N ALA A 108 -9.23 0.91 -13.59
CA ALA A 108 -9.93 1.58 -14.69
C ALA A 108 -9.16 2.81 -15.24
N ARG A 109 -8.16 3.30 -14.50
CA ARG A 109 -7.25 4.39 -14.90
C ARG A 109 -5.82 3.91 -15.16
N GLY A 110 -5.55 2.61 -15.08
CA GLY A 110 -4.22 2.04 -15.25
C GLY A 110 -3.27 2.28 -14.07
N VAL A 111 -3.81 2.56 -12.89
CA VAL A 111 -3.03 2.84 -11.66
C VAL A 111 -2.90 1.58 -10.83
N LEU A 112 -1.70 1.30 -10.32
CA LEU A 112 -1.44 0.14 -9.45
C LEU A 112 -1.96 0.37 -8.04
N VAL A 113 -2.34 -0.71 -7.36
CA VAL A 113 -2.74 -0.70 -5.95
C VAL A 113 -1.79 -1.56 -5.12
N ALA A 114 -1.21 -0.96 -4.09
CA ALA A 114 -0.47 -1.65 -3.04
C ALA A 114 -1.27 -1.66 -1.74
N ILE A 115 -1.08 -2.69 -0.92
CA ILE A 115 -1.65 -2.76 0.43
C ILE A 115 -0.56 -3.06 1.47
N ASP A 116 -0.60 -2.33 2.58
CA ASP A 116 0.00 -2.80 3.83
C ASP A 116 -0.96 -3.80 4.49
N ASN A 117 -0.64 -5.09 4.39
CA ASN A 117 -1.42 -6.20 4.93
C ASN A 117 -0.86 -6.71 6.26
N THR A 118 -0.06 -5.91 6.96
CA THR A 118 0.60 -6.31 8.22
C THR A 118 -0.39 -6.82 9.25
N TRP A 119 -1.51 -6.12 9.43
CA TRP A 119 -2.50 -6.46 10.45
C TRP A 119 -3.21 -7.80 10.22
N SER A 120 -3.42 -8.20 8.97
CA SER A 120 -4.11 -9.45 8.67
C SER A 120 -3.23 -10.68 8.91
N GLY A 121 -1.93 -10.47 9.15
CA GLY A 121 -0.95 -11.55 9.23
C GLY A 121 -0.70 -12.27 7.90
N GLY A 122 -1.26 -11.78 6.78
CA GLY A 122 -1.34 -12.48 5.51
C GLY A 122 -2.26 -13.71 5.52
N ILE A 123 -3.12 -13.82 6.53
CA ILE A 123 -4.04 -14.96 6.73
C ILE A 123 -5.49 -14.47 6.77
N ALA A 124 -5.75 -13.39 7.52
CA ALA A 124 -7.10 -12.89 7.73
C ALA A 124 -7.66 -12.12 6.52
N LEU A 125 -6.81 -11.70 5.58
CA LEU A 125 -7.19 -10.97 4.38
C LEU A 125 -6.36 -11.46 3.18
N ARG A 126 -7.04 -12.08 2.21
CA ARG A 126 -6.43 -12.55 0.94
C ARG A 126 -6.42 -11.40 -0.07
N ALA A 127 -5.52 -10.44 0.12
CA ALA A 127 -5.56 -9.17 -0.59
C ALA A 127 -5.46 -9.28 -2.13
N PHE A 128 -4.67 -10.24 -2.64
CA PHE A 128 -4.59 -10.50 -4.08
C PHE A 128 -5.94 -10.92 -4.68
N GLU A 129 -6.80 -11.62 -3.93
CA GLU A 129 -8.15 -11.99 -4.39
C GLU A 129 -9.11 -10.80 -4.45
N LEU A 130 -8.76 -9.70 -3.78
CA LEU A 130 -9.52 -8.46 -3.79
C LEU A 130 -9.10 -7.51 -4.92
N GLY A 131 -8.07 -7.88 -5.70
CA GLY A 131 -7.57 -7.10 -6.83
C GLY A 131 -6.34 -6.25 -6.52
N VAL A 132 -5.70 -6.42 -5.37
CA VAL A 132 -4.44 -5.70 -5.07
C VAL A 132 -3.30 -6.22 -5.96
N ASP A 133 -2.42 -5.33 -6.43
CA ASP A 133 -1.28 -5.68 -7.29
C ASP A 133 -0.03 -6.08 -6.49
N VAL A 134 0.20 -5.41 -5.36
CA VAL A 134 1.35 -5.69 -4.48
C VAL A 134 0.92 -5.71 -3.01
N VAL A 135 1.30 -6.78 -2.31
CA VAL A 135 1.09 -6.92 -0.86
C VAL A 135 2.40 -6.71 -0.13
N MET A 136 2.38 -5.80 0.85
CA MET A 136 3.49 -5.51 1.75
C MET A 136 3.12 -5.91 3.18
N GLN A 137 4.10 -6.40 3.94
CA GLN A 137 3.94 -6.66 5.37
C GLN A 137 5.20 -6.24 6.14
N ALA A 138 5.02 -5.66 7.32
CA ALA A 138 6.05 -5.55 8.33
C ALA A 138 6.16 -6.87 9.12
N LEU A 139 7.04 -7.76 8.67
CA LEU A 139 7.25 -9.08 9.28
C LEU A 139 7.74 -9.03 10.74
N THR A 140 8.22 -7.87 11.20
CA THR A 140 8.58 -7.61 12.60
C THR A 140 7.42 -7.81 13.57
N LYS A 141 6.17 -7.87 13.06
CA LYS A 141 4.94 -7.99 13.85
C LYS A 141 4.48 -9.45 13.94
N TYR A 142 3.32 -9.77 13.38
CA TYR A 142 2.66 -11.07 13.55
C TYR A 142 3.53 -12.24 13.09
N GLN A 143 4.27 -12.11 11.99
CA GLN A 143 5.07 -13.19 11.41
C GLN A 143 6.29 -13.53 12.28
N SER A 144 6.86 -12.55 12.96
CA SER A 144 7.93 -12.78 13.95
C SER A 144 7.40 -13.25 15.32
N GLY A 145 6.08 -13.20 15.55
CA GLY A 145 5.45 -13.62 16.81
C GLY A 145 5.26 -12.51 17.85
N GLY A 146 5.46 -11.24 17.46
CA GLY A 146 5.24 -10.07 18.34
C GLY A 146 6.23 -9.97 19.50
N SER A 147 7.28 -9.17 19.31
CA SER A 147 7.99 -8.53 20.43
C SER A 147 7.36 -7.19 20.75
#